data_AF-A0A9D4DVQ5-F1
#
_entry.id   AF-A0A9D4DVQ5-F1
#
_cell.length_a   1.000
_cell.length_b   1.000
_cell.length_c   1.000
_cell.angle_alpha   90.00
_cell.angle_beta   90.00
_cell.angle_gamma   90.00
#
_symmetry.space_group_name_H-M   'P 1'
#
loop_
_entity.id
_entity.type
_entity.pdbx_description
1 polymer ?
#
loop_
_entity_poly.entity_id
_entity_poly.type
_entity_poly.pdbx_seq_one_letter_code
_entity_poly.pdbx_strand_id
1 'polypeptide(L)'
;MKLLLILVAVFVCVATVKCCKEQLESGLAVPFYYGHSNLSCTKGKGKNKGKRSLNTVSTTRLVHRFVYYCGYYFEWIDEGVDPFGTSPLGRNCNPEIYSEPAGYSRVKLECAKNCAKKFSRNFQYHMLNNNCHHFANTMASFLDRSDGECCNN
;
A
#
# COMPACT_ATOMS: atom_id res chain seq x y z
N MET A 1 13.22 -19.68 -16.69
CA MET A 1 13.40 -18.94 -15.42
C MET A 1 12.31 -17.90 -15.12
N LYS A 2 11.94 -16.99 -16.03
CA LYS A 2 10.89 -15.96 -15.77
C LYS A 2 9.51 -16.54 -15.42
N LEU A 3 9.08 -17.61 -16.10
CA LEU A 3 7.79 -18.26 -15.83
C LEU A 3 7.72 -18.89 -14.42
N LEU A 4 8.81 -19.54 -13.99
CA LEU A 4 8.90 -20.14 -12.65
C LEU A 4 8.84 -19.07 -11.56
N LEU A 5 9.55 -17.95 -11.75
CA LEU A 5 9.50 -16.81 -10.83
C LEU A 5 8.09 -16.19 -10.74
N ILE A 6 7.38 -16.11 -11.87
CA ILE A 6 6.00 -15.62 -11.90
C ILE A 6 5.07 -16.58 -11.14
N LEU A 7 5.19 -17.89 -11.37
CA LEU A 7 4.38 -18.90 -10.67
C LEU A 7 4.63 -18.91 -9.17
N VAL A 8 5.91 -18.84 -8.75
CA VAL A 8 6.28 -18.75 -7.33
C VAL A 8 5.74 -17.47 -6.70
N ALA A 9 5.90 -16.31 -7.36
CA ALA A 9 5.38 -15.05 -6.85
C ALA A 9 3.84 -15.05 -6.74
N VAL A 10 3.13 -15.60 -7.74
CA VAL A 10 1.67 -15.72 -7.70
C VAL A 10 1.23 -16.65 -6.59
N PHE A 11 1.88 -17.80 -6.40
CA PHE A 11 1.54 -18.76 -5.35
C PHE A 11 1.75 -18.16 -3.96
N VAL A 12 2.88 -17.47 -3.73
CA VAL A 12 3.15 -16.76 -2.46
C VAL A 12 2.13 -15.65 -2.21
N CYS A 13 1.76 -14.87 -3.23
CA CYS A 13 0.71 -13.84 -3.09
C CYS A 13 -0.66 -14.43 -2.76
N VAL A 14 -1.05 -15.53 -3.42
CA VAL A 14 -2.33 -16.21 -3.14
C VAL A 14 -2.33 -16.81 -1.74
N ALA A 15 -1.22 -17.45 -1.34
CA ALA A 15 -1.09 -18.04 -0.01
C ALA A 15 -1.13 -16.98 1.10
N THR A 16 -0.47 -15.83 0.92
CA THR A 16 -0.46 -14.74 1.90
C THR A 16 -1.83 -14.07 2.05
N VAL A 17 -2.54 -13.80 0.94
CA VAL A 17 -3.90 -13.25 0.99
C VAL A 17 -4.87 -14.23 1.64
N LYS A 18 -4.80 -15.52 1.26
CA LYS A 18 -5.69 -16.56 1.80
C LYS A 18 -5.45 -16.78 3.30
N CYS A 19 -4.19 -16.95 3.70
CA CYS A 19 -3.81 -17.15 5.09
C CYS A 19 -4.24 -15.98 5.98
N CYS A 20 -4.03 -14.73 5.55
CA CYS A 20 -4.54 -13.60 6.32
C CYS A 20 -6.07 -13.64 6.46
N LYS A 21 -6.81 -13.90 5.37
CA LYS A 21 -8.29 -13.93 5.44
C LYS A 21 -8.78 -14.97 6.46
N GLU A 22 -8.19 -16.16 6.44
CA GLU A 22 -8.52 -17.23 7.39
C GLU A 22 -8.20 -16.83 8.85
N GLN A 23 -7.07 -16.16 9.08
CA GLN A 23 -6.71 -15.64 10.41
C GLN A 23 -7.71 -14.59 10.90
N LEU A 24 -8.08 -13.64 10.04
CA LEU A 24 -9.06 -12.59 10.36
C LEU A 24 -10.46 -13.16 10.60
N GLU A 25 -10.88 -14.17 9.82
CA GLU A 25 -12.16 -14.89 10.03
C GLU A 25 -12.18 -15.65 11.35
N SER A 26 -11.02 -16.10 11.82
CA SER A 26 -10.84 -16.74 13.13
C SER A 26 -10.70 -15.74 14.28
N GLY A 27 -10.80 -14.43 14.02
CA GLY A 27 -10.67 -13.37 15.02
C GLY A 27 -9.23 -13.06 15.45
N LEU A 28 -8.21 -13.59 14.76
CA LEU A 28 -6.82 -13.30 15.04
C LEU A 28 -6.41 -11.95 14.45
N ALA A 29 -5.59 -11.22 15.20
CA ALA A 29 -4.96 -10.00 14.69
C ALA A 29 -3.77 -10.37 13.79
N VAL A 30 -3.66 -9.73 12.64
CA VAL A 30 -2.57 -9.95 11.66
C VAL A 30 -1.75 -8.66 11.50
N PRO A 31 -0.44 -8.77 11.25
CA PRO A 31 0.42 -7.59 11.19
C PRO A 31 0.14 -6.76 9.93
N PHE A 32 0.28 -5.44 10.06
CA PHE A 32 0.39 -4.52 8.94
C PHE A 32 1.72 -3.76 9.03
N TYR A 33 2.22 -3.31 7.89
CA TYR A 33 3.56 -2.74 7.76
C TYR A 33 3.52 -1.42 7.03
N TYR A 34 4.36 -0.47 7.42
CA TYR A 34 4.67 0.64 6.54
C TYR A 34 5.60 0.18 5.42
N GLY A 35 5.48 0.83 4.27
CA GLY A 35 6.46 0.72 3.22
C GLY A 35 6.62 2.03 2.48
N HIS A 36 7.63 2.06 1.62
CA HIS A 36 7.99 3.26 0.90
C HIS A 36 8.58 2.95 -0.48
N SER A 37 8.46 3.91 -1.40
CA SER A 37 9.11 3.89 -2.70
C SER A 37 9.57 5.29 -3.10
N ASN A 38 10.30 5.39 -4.22
CA ASN A 38 10.75 6.67 -4.73
C ASN A 38 9.60 7.43 -5.43
N LEU A 39 9.15 8.56 -4.87
CA LEU A 39 8.00 9.31 -5.36
C LEU A 39 8.21 9.90 -6.76
N SER A 40 9.43 10.38 -7.08
CA SER A 40 9.70 10.94 -8.42
C SER A 40 9.64 9.86 -9.50
N CYS A 41 10.06 8.63 -9.17
CA CYS A 41 9.85 7.46 -10.02
C CYS A 41 8.38 7.07 -10.14
N THR A 42 7.65 7.01 -9.02
CA THR A 42 6.24 6.57 -9.01
C THR A 42 5.33 7.56 -9.76
N LYS A 43 5.53 8.87 -9.60
CA LYS A 43 4.82 9.91 -10.37
C LYS A 43 5.26 9.98 -11.85
N GLY A 44 6.54 9.77 -12.13
CA GLY A 44 7.10 9.87 -13.49
C GLY A 44 6.65 8.77 -14.46
N LYS A 45 6.20 7.62 -13.96
CA LYS A 45 5.71 6.51 -14.81
C LYS A 45 4.31 6.70 -15.39
N GLY A 46 3.61 7.79 -15.05
CA GLY A 46 2.48 8.27 -15.83
C GLY A 46 2.86 8.77 -17.23
N LYS A 47 4.15 9.07 -17.50
CA LYS A 47 4.56 9.75 -18.75
C LYS A 47 5.61 9.06 -19.61
N ASN A 48 6.34 8.03 -19.15
CA ASN A 48 7.41 7.44 -19.98
C ASN A 48 7.58 5.93 -19.78
N LYS A 49 6.90 5.13 -20.62
CA LYS A 49 7.35 3.79 -20.98
C LYS A 49 8.59 3.93 -21.87
N GLY A 50 9.80 3.66 -21.33
CA GLY A 50 10.91 3.21 -22.18
C GLY A 50 12.18 4.06 -22.30
N LYS A 51 12.54 4.93 -21.34
CA LYS A 51 13.90 5.48 -21.32
C LYS A 51 14.60 5.17 -19.99
N ARG A 52 15.73 4.45 -20.08
CA ARG A 52 16.73 4.38 -19.00
C ARG A 52 17.20 5.82 -18.76
N SER A 53 16.71 6.42 -17.68
CA SER A 53 17.14 7.74 -17.23
C SER A 53 18.19 7.53 -16.15
N LEU A 54 19.32 8.23 -16.26
CA LEU A 54 20.38 8.27 -15.26
C LEU A 54 19.80 8.68 -13.90
N ASN A 55 20.25 8.03 -12.83
CA ASN A 55 19.83 8.30 -11.46
C ASN A 55 20.32 9.68 -11.02
N THR A 56 19.56 10.74 -11.30
CA THR A 56 19.77 12.04 -10.67
C THR A 56 19.24 11.95 -9.24
N VAL A 57 20.14 11.82 -8.27
CA VAL A 57 19.82 11.76 -6.85
C VAL A 57 19.45 13.18 -6.37
N SER A 58 18.16 13.45 -6.22
CA SER A 58 17.66 14.63 -5.52
C SER A 58 17.99 14.53 -4.03
N THR A 59 18.58 15.56 -3.45
CA THR A 59 19.06 15.65 -2.05
C THR A 59 17.94 15.82 -1.01
N THR A 60 16.67 15.89 -1.44
CA THR A 60 15.48 15.78 -0.59
C THR A 60 14.72 14.52 -0.99
N ARG A 61 14.72 13.49 -0.14
CA ARG A 61 14.14 12.18 -0.48
C ARG A 61 12.61 12.32 -0.59
N LEU A 62 12.12 12.58 -1.79
CA LEU A 62 10.69 12.54 -2.11
C LEU A 62 10.25 11.07 -2.04
N VAL A 63 9.65 10.70 -0.91
CA VAL A 63 9.22 9.33 -0.61
C VAL A 63 7.72 9.21 -0.88
N HIS A 64 7.31 8.14 -1.58
CA HIS A 64 5.92 7.68 -1.65
C HIS A 64 5.72 6.68 -0.53
N ARG A 65 4.74 6.91 0.35
CA ARG A 65 4.48 6.04 1.52
C ARG A 65 3.22 5.23 1.29
N PHE A 66 3.24 3.98 1.74
CA PHE A 66 2.10 3.07 1.67
C PHE A 66 2.00 2.19 2.92
N VAL A 67 0.87 1.51 3.08
CA VAL A 67 0.65 0.47 4.09
C VAL A 67 0.49 -0.87 3.39
N TYR A 68 1.24 -1.89 3.81
CA TYR A 68 1.06 -3.26 3.37
C TYR A 68 0.26 -4.04 4.42
N TYR A 69 -0.86 -4.62 4.01
CA TYR A 69 -1.73 -5.42 4.87
C TYR A 69 -2.38 -6.54 4.06
N CYS A 70 -2.21 -7.78 4.53
CA CYS A 70 -2.89 -8.95 3.97
C CYS A 70 -2.71 -9.18 2.47
N GLY A 71 -1.50 -8.95 1.95
CA GLY A 71 -1.20 -9.11 0.52
C GLY A 71 -1.58 -7.91 -0.34
N TYR A 72 -2.08 -6.83 0.26
CA TYR A 72 -2.46 -5.60 -0.44
C TYR A 72 -1.59 -4.43 -0.01
N TYR A 73 -1.24 -3.61 -0.99
CA TYR A 73 -0.62 -2.31 -0.84
C TYR A 73 -1.74 -1.28 -0.83
N PHE A 74 -1.89 -0.54 0.25
CA PHE A 74 -2.82 0.57 0.41
C PHE A 74 -2.03 1.87 0.24
N GLU A 75 -2.32 2.59 -0.82
CA GLU A 75 -1.52 3.73 -1.24
C GLU A 75 -2.32 4.70 -2.09
N TRP A 76 -1.93 5.98 -2.08
CA TRP A 76 -2.62 7.01 -2.83
C TRP A 76 -1.61 8.00 -3.39
N ILE A 77 -1.75 8.35 -4.68
CA ILE A 77 -0.80 9.24 -5.36
C ILE A 77 -1.45 10.39 -6.13
N ASP A 78 -2.69 10.18 -6.60
CA ASP A 78 -3.47 11.15 -7.34
C ASP A 78 -4.97 10.76 -7.30
N GLU A 79 -5.84 11.70 -7.64
CA GLU A 79 -7.27 11.45 -7.79
C GLU A 79 -7.54 10.42 -8.91
N GLY A 80 -8.54 9.56 -8.72
CA GLY A 80 -8.91 8.52 -9.69
C GLY A 80 -7.98 7.31 -9.75
N VAL A 81 -6.87 7.29 -8.99
CA VAL A 81 -6.04 6.10 -8.83
C VAL A 81 -6.65 5.20 -7.75
N ASP A 82 -6.76 3.90 -8.04
CA ASP A 82 -7.23 2.93 -7.07
C ASP A 82 -6.35 2.94 -5.81
N PRO A 83 -6.93 3.09 -4.61
CA PRO A 83 -6.17 3.30 -3.38
C PRO A 83 -5.58 2.02 -2.79
N PHE A 84 -5.71 0.90 -3.52
CA PHE A 84 -5.07 -0.36 -3.15
C PHE A 84 -4.84 -1.29 -4.34
N GLY A 85 -3.88 -2.19 -4.21
CA GLY A 85 -3.62 -3.24 -5.18
C GLY A 85 -2.77 -4.38 -4.61
N THR A 86 -2.67 -5.50 -5.33
CA THR A 86 -1.77 -6.62 -4.98
C THR A 86 -0.33 -6.40 -5.43
N SER A 87 -0.04 -5.25 -6.02
CA SER A 87 1.29 -4.79 -6.40
C SER A 87 1.40 -3.30 -6.10
N PRO A 88 2.55 -2.83 -5.62
CA PRO A 88 2.72 -1.43 -5.28
C PRO A 88 2.71 -0.56 -6.55
N LEU A 89 2.20 0.66 -6.44
CA LEU A 89 2.33 1.69 -7.46
C LEU A 89 3.82 1.93 -7.72
N GLY A 90 4.18 1.95 -8.99
CA GLY A 90 5.58 2.03 -9.37
C GLY A 90 6.40 0.83 -8.88
N ARG A 91 5.93 -0.42 -9.02
CA ARG A 91 6.68 -1.64 -8.61
C ARG A 91 8.16 -1.68 -9.05
N ASN A 92 8.49 -0.99 -10.14
CA ASN A 92 9.85 -0.89 -10.69
C ASN A 92 10.66 0.26 -10.07
N CYS A 93 10.14 0.91 -9.03
CA CYS A 93 10.75 2.01 -8.28
C CYS A 93 11.27 1.53 -6.92
N ASN A 94 11.63 0.24 -6.85
CA ASN A 94 12.16 -0.45 -5.67
C ASN A 94 11.35 -0.16 -4.40
N PRO A 95 10.07 -0.56 -4.37
CA PRO A 95 9.26 -0.47 -3.16
C PRO A 95 9.85 -1.37 -2.08
N GLU A 96 9.96 -0.84 -0.87
CA GLU A 96 10.48 -1.53 0.31
C GLU A 96 9.42 -1.53 1.41
N ILE A 97 9.16 -2.70 1.98
CA ILE A 97 8.33 -2.87 3.18
C ILE A 97 9.29 -2.88 4.37
N TYR A 98 8.94 -2.16 5.44
CA TYR A 98 9.74 -2.17 6.66
C TYR A 98 9.69 -3.55 7.32
N SER A 99 10.82 -3.97 7.89
CA SER A 99 10.93 -5.28 8.55
C SER A 99 10.02 -5.38 9.78
N GLU A 100 9.90 -4.29 10.52
CA GLU A 100 9.07 -4.22 11.72
C GLU A 100 7.60 -3.93 11.38
N PRO A 101 6.66 -4.66 11.99
CA PRO A 101 5.24 -4.36 11.85
C PRO A 101 4.95 -2.98 12.45
N ALA A 102 4.10 -2.21 11.77
CA ALA A 102 3.58 -0.96 12.28
C ALA A 102 2.50 -1.18 13.36
N GLY A 103 1.86 -2.36 13.36
CA GLY A 103 0.88 -2.80 14.33
C GLY A 103 0.22 -4.11 13.90
N TYR A 104 -0.79 -4.53 14.67
CA TYR A 104 -1.61 -5.70 14.38
C TYR A 104 -3.08 -5.30 14.32
N SER A 105 -3.81 -5.88 13.39
CA SER A 105 -5.19 -5.49 13.10
C SER A 105 -6.09 -6.71 12.98
N ARG A 106 -7.31 -6.61 13.51
CA ARG A 106 -8.42 -7.55 13.29
C ARG A 106 -9.36 -7.12 12.18
N VAL A 107 -9.12 -5.96 11.55
CA VAL A 107 -9.99 -5.41 10.50
C VAL A 107 -10.00 -6.34 9.29
N LYS A 108 -11.20 -6.78 8.89
CA LYS A 108 -11.37 -7.62 7.70
C LYS A 108 -10.83 -6.92 6.45
N LEU A 109 -10.21 -7.67 5.54
CA LEU A 109 -9.59 -7.08 4.34
C LEU A 109 -10.57 -6.26 3.48
N GLU A 110 -11.79 -6.75 3.27
CA GLU A 110 -12.79 -6.00 2.48
C GLU A 110 -13.23 -4.71 3.16
N CYS A 111 -13.22 -4.69 4.49
CA CYS A 111 -13.46 -3.50 5.27
C CYS A 111 -12.34 -2.46 5.06
N ALA A 112 -11.08 -2.89 5.16
CA ALA A 112 -9.92 -2.03 4.88
C ALA A 112 -9.95 -1.45 3.45
N LYS A 113 -10.34 -2.25 2.44
CA LYS A 113 -10.51 -1.79 1.05
C LYS A 113 -11.61 -0.73 0.90
N ASN A 114 -12.75 -0.93 1.54
CA ASN A 114 -13.85 0.03 1.49
C ASN A 114 -13.48 1.35 2.18
N CYS A 115 -12.81 1.26 3.32
CA CYS A 115 -12.29 2.44 4.02
C CYS A 115 -11.22 3.17 3.21
N ALA A 116 -10.30 2.45 2.55
CA ALA A 116 -9.33 3.04 1.64
C ALA A 116 -9.99 3.84 0.50
N LYS A 117 -11.06 3.30 -0.13
CA LYS A 117 -11.87 4.02 -1.14
C LYS A 117 -12.55 5.26 -0.58
N LYS A 118 -13.03 5.20 0.65
CA LYS A 118 -13.67 6.34 1.30
C LYS A 118 -12.64 7.42 1.64
N PHE A 119 -11.52 7.03 2.24
CA PHE A 119 -10.43 7.94 2.54
C PHE A 119 -9.93 8.58 1.26
N SER A 120 -9.65 7.83 0.19
CA SER A 120 -9.17 8.41 -1.07
C SER A 120 -10.13 9.43 -1.70
N ARG A 121 -11.44 9.34 -1.46
CA ARG A 121 -12.45 10.31 -1.93
C ARG A 121 -12.49 11.58 -1.10
N ASN A 122 -12.15 11.48 0.18
CA ASN A 122 -12.12 12.62 1.10
C ASN A 122 -10.75 13.32 1.11
N PHE A 123 -9.79 12.84 0.32
CA PHE A 123 -8.46 13.43 0.17
C PHE A 123 -8.43 14.40 -1.04
N GLN A 124 -8.63 15.69 -0.82
CA GLN A 124 -8.32 16.75 -1.81
C GLN A 124 -6.79 17.00 -1.86
N TYR A 125 -6.10 16.65 -2.94
CA TYR A 125 -4.63 16.65 -3.01
C TYR A 125 -3.98 18.00 -2.63
N HIS A 126 -3.11 18.00 -1.62
CA HIS A 126 -2.24 19.12 -1.23
C HIS A 126 -0.84 18.58 -0.95
N MET A 127 0.19 19.13 -1.62
CA MET A 127 1.59 18.68 -1.51
C MET A 127 2.11 18.59 -0.06
N LEU A 128 1.63 19.46 0.83
CA LEU A 128 2.09 19.54 2.24
C LEU A 128 1.17 18.85 3.25
N ASN A 129 -0.15 18.76 3.00
CA ASN A 129 -1.12 18.32 4.01
C ASN A 129 -2.01 17.16 3.56
N ASN A 130 -2.00 16.79 2.28
CA ASN A 130 -2.89 15.77 1.72
C ASN A 130 -2.19 15.01 0.59
N ASN A 131 -1.25 14.16 0.99
CA ASN A 131 -0.36 13.40 0.11
C ASN A 131 -0.33 11.93 0.55
N CYS A 132 0.47 11.10 -0.14
CA CYS A 132 0.63 9.67 0.16
C CYS A 132 0.96 9.35 1.64
N HIS A 133 1.66 10.23 2.37
CA HIS A 133 1.98 10.03 3.79
C HIS A 133 0.75 10.16 4.66
N HIS A 134 -0.08 11.17 4.42
CA HIS A 134 -1.33 11.35 5.17
C HIS A 134 -2.26 10.16 4.94
N PHE A 135 -2.38 9.69 3.69
CA PHE A 135 -3.20 8.53 3.38
C PHE A 135 -2.70 7.28 4.11
N ALA A 136 -1.38 7.01 4.04
CA ALA A 136 -0.77 5.88 4.73
C ALA A 136 -0.97 5.96 6.26
N ASN A 137 -0.82 7.15 6.86
CA ASN A 137 -1.02 7.35 8.30
C ASN A 137 -2.48 7.18 8.71
N THR A 138 -3.43 7.66 7.89
CA THR A 138 -4.87 7.45 8.12
C THR A 138 -5.22 5.97 8.06
N MET A 139 -4.72 5.24 7.06
CA MET A 139 -4.91 3.80 6.96
C MET A 139 -4.31 3.05 8.14
N ALA A 140 -3.06 3.35 8.51
CA ALA A 140 -2.41 2.72 9.66
C ALA A 140 -3.15 2.99 10.98
N SER A 141 -3.58 4.24 11.20
CA SER A 141 -4.35 4.60 12.40
C SER A 141 -5.70 3.89 12.46
N PHE A 142 -6.36 3.71 11.32
CA PHE A 142 -7.60 2.95 11.22
C PHE A 142 -7.38 1.47 11.54
N LEU A 143 -6.38 0.83 10.92
CA LEU A 143 -6.05 -0.58 11.18
C LEU A 143 -5.70 -0.83 12.65
N ASP A 144 -4.97 0.09 13.28
CA ASP A 144 -4.57 0.00 14.68
C ASP A 144 -5.74 0.13 15.66
N ARG A 145 -6.67 1.05 15.39
CA ARG A 145 -7.69 1.47 16.38
C ARG A 145 -9.05 0.80 16.23
N SER A 146 -9.35 0.24 15.06
CA SER A 146 -10.73 -0.18 14.77
C SER A 146 -11.12 -1.54 15.35
N ASP A 147 -10.24 -2.27 16.04
CA ASP A 147 -10.52 -3.58 16.69
C ASP A 147 -11.44 -4.55 15.91
N GLY A 148 -11.33 -4.56 14.57
CA GLY A 148 -12.17 -5.39 13.70
C GLY A 148 -13.39 -4.71 13.09
N GLU A 149 -13.76 -3.53 13.56
CA GLU A 149 -14.84 -2.70 13.03
C GLU A 149 -14.47 -2.00 11.72
N CYS A 150 -15.50 -1.61 10.96
CA CYS A 150 -15.33 -0.77 9.79
C CYS A 150 -15.38 0.71 10.10
N CYS A 151 -14.71 1.49 9.26
CA CYS A 151 -14.86 2.94 9.31
C CYS A 151 -16.35 3.29 9.15
N ASN A 152 -16.87 4.06 10.11
CA ASN A 152 -18.25 4.53 10.06
C ASN A 152 -18.46 5.42 8.83
N ASN A 153 -19.70 5.44 8.32
CA ASN A 153 -20.15 6.32 7.23
C ASN A 153 -20.10 7.80 7.61
#